data_AF-A0A286UGB4-F1
#
_entry.id   AF-A0A286UGB4-F1
#
_cell.length_a   1.000
_cell.length_b   1.000
_cell.length_c   1.000
_cell.angle_alpha   90.00
_cell.angle_beta   90.00
_cell.angle_gamma   90.00
#
_symmetry.space_group_name_H-M   'P 1'
#
loop_
_entity.id
_entity.type
_entity.pdbx_description
1 polymer ?
#
loop_
_entity_poly.entity_id
_entity_poly.type
_entity_poly.pdbx_seq_one_letter_code
_entity_poly.pdbx_strand_id
1 'polypeptide(L)'
;MTLALSIFLLVFLAQLIQWIGQSVLLELAYALYLRVFYSSKVVQQRTLKNEILTAKAELLQTSSQDQFAKWAKLRRRVDKGLVDLEKLNGELSSIRNGFKMKFNSFIWFLTTGAQFFIGFWYRKSAVFYLPRDGLVQQHGSYLSLLPRQVL
;
A
#
# COMPACT_ATOMS: atom_id res chain seq x y z
N MET A 1 -17.59 -29.59 -1.59
CA MET A 1 -17.98 -28.70 -0.47
C MET A 1 -16.79 -27.89 0.09
N THR A 2 -15.58 -28.44 0.16
CA THR A 2 -14.37 -27.71 0.60
C THR A 2 -13.83 -26.70 -0.43
N LEU A 3 -14.00 -26.98 -1.72
CA LEU A 3 -13.39 -26.21 -2.82
C LEU A 3 -14.11 -24.88 -3.10
N ALA A 4 -15.45 -24.87 -3.04
CA ALA A 4 -16.23 -23.63 -3.16
C ALA A 4 -15.97 -22.71 -1.95
N LEU A 5 -15.84 -23.30 -0.75
CA LEU A 5 -15.56 -22.55 0.47
C LEU A 5 -14.17 -21.91 0.45
N SER A 6 -13.13 -22.60 -0.05
CA SER A 6 -11.79 -22.03 -0.16
C SER A 6 -11.71 -20.85 -1.15
N ILE A 7 -12.39 -20.95 -2.29
CA ILE A 7 -12.47 -19.85 -3.28
C ILE A 7 -13.25 -18.68 -2.71
N PHE A 8 -14.38 -18.96 -2.07
CA PHE A 8 -15.17 -17.92 -1.42
C PHE A 8 -14.34 -17.17 -0.37
N LEU A 9 -13.62 -17.88 0.50
CA LEU A 9 -12.80 -17.27 1.54
C LEU A 9 -11.66 -16.43 0.95
N LEU A 10 -11.03 -16.92 -0.13
CA LEU A 10 -9.97 -16.21 -0.83
C LEU A 10 -10.48 -14.92 -1.51
N VAL A 11 -11.61 -14.99 -2.22
CA VAL A 11 -12.23 -13.82 -2.87
C VAL A 11 -12.75 -12.84 -1.82
N PHE A 12 -13.34 -13.34 -0.73
CA PHE A 12 -13.81 -12.53 0.38
C PHE A 12 -12.67 -11.76 1.06
N LEU A 13 -11.51 -12.40 1.29
CA LEU A 13 -10.32 -11.73 1.81
C LEU A 13 -9.79 -10.66 0.85
N ALA A 14 -9.74 -10.94 -0.45
CA ALA A 14 -9.35 -9.95 -1.46
C ALA A 14 -10.30 -8.74 -1.46
N GLN A 15 -11.60 -8.99 -1.36
CA GLN A 15 -12.62 -7.94 -1.30
C GLN A 15 -12.54 -7.12 -0.01
N LEU A 16 -12.25 -7.76 1.14
CA LEU A 16 -12.02 -7.08 2.40
C LEU A 16 -10.80 -6.15 2.33
N ILE A 17 -9.70 -6.62 1.74
CA ILE A 17 -8.49 -5.80 1.53
C ILE A 17 -8.82 -4.57 0.67
N GLN A 18 -9.62 -4.76 -0.39
CA GLN A 18 -10.05 -3.67 -1.26
C GLN A 18 -10.99 -2.69 -0.55
N TRP A 19 -11.89 -3.18 0.31
CA TRP A 19 -12.82 -2.37 1.08
C TRP A 19 -12.15 -1.53 2.16
N ILE A 20 -11.20 -2.10 2.92
CA ILE A 20 -10.44 -1.38 3.96
C ILE A 20 -9.51 -0.32 3.34
N GLY A 21 -8.99 -0.60 2.14
CA GLY A 21 -8.10 0.29 1.42
C GLY A 21 -6.63 0.05 1.74
N GLN A 22 -5.82 0.07 0.68
CA GLN A 22 -4.40 -0.24 0.74
C GLN A 22 -3.60 0.77 1.60
N SER A 23 -4.02 2.03 1.64
CA SER A 23 -3.37 3.08 2.45
C SER A 23 -3.50 2.81 3.95
N VAL A 24 -4.70 2.47 4.41
CA VAL A 24 -4.98 2.20 5.83
C VAL A 24 -4.23 0.96 6.29
N LEU A 25 -4.28 -0.13 5.51
CA LEU A 25 -3.54 -1.36 5.82
C LEU A 25 -2.03 -1.13 5.85
N LEU A 26 -1.50 -0.34 4.92
CA LEU A 26 -0.09 0.02 4.90
C LEU A 26 0.31 0.79 6.15
N GLU A 27 -0.47 1.79 6.55
CA GLU A 27 -0.15 2.59 7.74
C GLU A 27 -0.22 1.78 9.03
N LEU A 28 -1.23 0.92 9.18
CA LEU A 28 -1.33 0.01 10.32
C LEU A 28 -0.17 -0.99 10.36
N ALA A 29 0.14 -1.62 9.23
CA ALA A 29 1.22 -2.58 9.14
C ALA A 29 2.59 -1.91 9.35
N TYR A 30 2.77 -0.69 8.84
CA TYR A 30 3.98 0.09 9.05
C TYR A 30 4.12 0.56 10.50
N ALA A 31 3.03 0.99 11.15
CA ALA A 31 3.05 1.35 12.57
C ALA A 31 3.41 0.16 13.46
N LEU A 32 2.87 -1.03 13.15
CA LEU A 32 3.24 -2.28 13.83
C LEU A 32 4.72 -2.63 13.58
N TYR A 33 5.18 -2.52 12.33
CA TYR A 33 6.56 -2.77 11.95
C TYR A 33 7.55 -1.84 12.67
N LEU A 34 7.24 -0.54 12.74
CA LEU A 34 8.02 0.44 13.51
C LEU A 34 8.06 0.08 15.00
N ARG A 35 6.93 -0.33 15.58
CA ARG A 35 6.83 -0.66 17.00
C ARG A 35 7.66 -1.89 17.37
N VAL A 36 7.71 -2.89 16.50
CA VAL A 36 8.45 -4.13 16.74
C VAL A 36 9.94 -3.96 16.49
N PHE A 37 10.32 -3.40 15.33
CA PHE A 37 11.72 -3.42 14.88
C PHE A 37 12.48 -2.09 15.10
N TYR A 38 11.78 -0.96 15.16
CA TYR A 38 12.41 0.38 15.14
C TYR A 38 11.94 1.27 16.30
N SER A 39 11.46 0.68 17.40
CA SER A 39 10.98 1.41 18.57
C SER A 39 12.03 2.39 19.11
N SER A 40 13.30 1.97 19.15
CA SER A 40 14.43 2.81 19.58
C SER A 40 14.59 4.07 18.72
N LYS A 41 14.53 3.95 17.39
CA LYS A 41 14.64 5.09 16.45
C LYS A 41 13.47 6.06 16.60
N VAL A 42 12.26 5.55 16.83
CA VAL A 42 11.06 6.38 17.08
C VAL A 42 11.18 7.12 18.42
N VAL A 43 11.67 6.47 19.47
CA VAL A 43 11.92 7.10 20.77
C VAL A 43 12.99 8.17 20.63
N GLN A 44 14.11 7.88 19.97
CA GLN A 44 15.18 8.85 19.68
C GLN A 44 14.66 10.08 18.92
N GLN A 45 13.76 9.88 17.96
CA GLN A 45 13.16 11.00 17.23
C GLN A 45 12.33 11.90 18.16
N ARG A 46 11.60 11.31 19.11
CA ARG A 46 10.79 12.06 20.08
C ARG A 46 11.65 12.79 21.10
N THR A 47 12.69 12.13 21.62
CA THR A 47 13.62 12.75 22.58
C THR A 47 14.34 13.93 21.93
N LEU A 48 14.88 13.75 20.72
CA LEU A 48 15.59 14.79 19.99
C LEU A 48 14.68 15.98 19.64
N LYS A 49 13.42 15.73 19.27
CA LYS A 49 12.42 16.79 19.08
C LYS A 49 12.20 17.60 20.35
N ASN A 50 12.04 16.93 21.49
CA ASN A 50 11.85 17.60 22.77
C ASN A 50 13.09 18.42 23.15
N GLU A 51 14.30 17.87 23.00
CA GLU A 51 15.57 18.56 23.28
C GLU A 51 15.76 19.80 22.40
N ILE A 52 15.36 19.74 21.11
CA ILE A 52 15.42 20.90 20.22
C ILE A 52 14.41 21.97 20.66
N LEU A 53 13.20 21.57 21.05
CA LEU A 53 12.17 22.50 21.50
C LEU A 53 12.60 23.21 22.81
N THR A 54 13.14 22.47 23.77
CA THR A 54 13.66 23.05 25.01
C THR A 54 14.86 23.96 24.76
N ALA A 55 15.82 23.52 23.95
CA ALA A 55 16.99 24.33 23.58
C ALA A 55 16.61 25.60 22.80
N LYS A 56 15.59 25.52 21.94
CA LYS A 56 15.04 26.71 21.26
C LYS A 56 14.38 27.67 22.24
N ALA A 57 13.59 27.16 23.19
CA ALA A 57 12.97 27.99 24.21
C ALA A 57 14.02 28.72 25.07
N GLU A 58 15.06 28.01 25.52
CA GLU A 58 16.19 28.61 26.24
C GLU A 58 16.95 29.64 25.40
N LEU A 59 17.05 29.44 24.09
CA LEU A 59 17.76 30.35 23.18
C LEU A 59 17.01 31.66 23.03
N LEU A 60 15.68 31.61 22.97
CA LEU A 60 14.83 32.79 22.92
C LEU A 60 14.85 33.59 24.23
N GLN A 61 15.09 32.92 25.36
CA GLN A 61 15.22 33.57 26.67
C GLN A 61 16.62 34.15 26.94
N THR A 62 17.62 33.82 26.10
CA THR A 62 19.01 34.25 26.30
C THR A 62 19.32 35.47 25.44
N SER A 63 19.71 36.59 26.07
CA SER A 63 20.20 37.78 25.35
C SER A 63 21.46 37.43 24.55
N SER A 64 21.43 37.67 23.24
CA SER A 64 22.56 37.39 22.35
C SER A 64 23.73 38.34 22.55
N GLN A 65 23.51 39.52 23.10
CA GLN A 65 24.56 40.54 23.30
C GLN A 65 25.28 40.33 24.62
N ASP A 66 24.53 40.20 25.73
CA ASP A 66 25.12 40.09 27.07
C ASP A 66 25.63 38.68 27.37
N GLN A 67 24.94 37.65 26.86
CA GLN A 67 25.25 36.25 27.10
C GLN A 67 25.72 35.55 25.81
N PHE A 68 26.48 36.24 24.96
CA PHE A 68 26.88 35.74 23.63
C PHE A 68 27.52 34.35 23.68
N ALA A 69 28.38 34.06 24.66
CA ALA A 69 29.01 32.75 24.82
C ALA A 69 27.97 31.62 25.03
N LYS A 70 26.97 31.86 25.90
CA LYS A 70 25.88 30.92 26.16
C LYS A 70 24.96 30.81 24.95
N TRP A 71 24.61 31.93 24.34
CA TRP A 71 23.78 32.00 23.14
C TRP A 71 24.42 31.22 21.98
N ALA A 72 25.71 31.43 21.70
CA ALA A 72 26.43 30.74 20.63
C ALA A 72 26.51 29.23 20.86
N LYS A 73 26.75 28.80 22.11
CA LYS A 73 26.75 27.37 22.46
C LYS A 73 25.38 26.73 22.26
N LEU A 74 24.32 27.41 22.68
CA LEU A 74 22.96 26.93 22.56
C LEU A 74 22.50 26.91 21.11
N ARG A 75 22.88 27.91 20.32
CA ARG A 75 22.62 27.96 18.88
C ARG A 75 23.22 26.77 18.16
N ARG A 76 24.51 26.47 18.40
CA ARG A 76 25.18 25.29 17.84
C ARG A 76 24.50 23.98 18.24
N ARG A 77 23.98 23.88 19.47
CA ARG A 77 23.22 22.71 19.93
C ARG A 77 21.91 22.54 19.15
N VAL A 78 21.16 23.61 18.96
CA VAL A 78 19.92 23.61 18.17
C VAL A 78 20.21 23.24 16.71
N ASP A 79 21.21 23.87 16.10
CA ASP A 79 21.58 23.62 14.71
C ASP A 79 22.04 22.16 14.51
N LYS A 80 22.84 21.61 15.43
CA LYS A 80 23.22 20.19 15.42
C LYS A 80 22.01 19.26 15.57
N GLY A 81 21.13 19.55 16.51
CA GLY A 81 19.92 18.74 16.74
C GLY A 81 19.02 18.70 15.51
N LEU A 82 18.87 19.82 14.80
CA LEU A 82 18.10 19.86 13.55
C LEU A 82 18.71 18.96 12.46
N VAL A 83 20.04 18.99 12.29
CA VAL A 83 20.74 18.12 11.34
C VAL A 83 20.55 16.63 11.70
N ASP A 84 20.67 16.29 12.98
CA ASP A 84 20.49 14.90 13.44
C ASP A 84 19.03 14.44 13.27
N LEU A 85 18.05 15.35 13.47
CA LEU A 85 16.64 15.08 13.23
C LEU A 85 16.35 14.84 11.76
N GLU A 86 16.89 15.66 10.86
CA GLU A 86 16.74 15.49 9.41
C GLU A 86 17.31 14.15 8.93
N LYS A 87 18.50 13.76 9.41
CA LYS A 87 19.09 12.44 9.12
C LYS A 87 18.17 11.30 9.58
N LEU A 88 17.71 11.36 10.83
CA LEU A 88 16.84 10.33 11.39
C LEU A 88 15.50 10.25 10.65
N ASN A 89 14.95 11.40 10.24
CA ASN A 89 13.72 11.46 9.45
C ASN A 89 13.94 10.89 8.03
N GLY A 90 15.10 11.15 7.42
CA GLY A 90 15.51 10.55 6.15
C GLY A 90 15.62 9.03 6.23
N GLU A 91 16.26 8.50 7.28
CA GLU A 91 16.33 7.06 7.55
C GLU A 91 14.93 6.43 7.67
N LEU A 92 14.06 7.02 8.50
CA LEU A 92 12.68 6.54 8.70
C LEU A 92 11.86 6.59 7.40
N SER A 93 12.03 7.65 6.61
CA SER A 93 11.38 7.78 5.29
C SER A 93 11.85 6.69 4.32
N SER A 94 13.15 6.41 4.28
CA SER A 94 13.70 5.32 3.46
C SER A 94 13.16 3.95 3.87
N ILE A 95 13.11 3.67 5.18
CA ILE A 95 12.51 2.44 5.73
C ILE A 95 11.03 2.36 5.35
N ARG A 96 10.28 3.47 5.44
CA ARG A 96 8.87 3.53 5.05
C ARG A 96 8.67 3.21 3.57
N ASN A 97 9.49 3.80 2.70
CA ASN A 97 9.40 3.58 1.27
C ASN A 97 9.75 2.14 0.90
N GLY A 98 10.80 1.58 1.49
CA GLY A 98 11.17 0.17 1.32
C GLY A 98 10.06 -0.78 1.79
N PHE A 99 9.44 -0.48 2.94
CA PHE A 99 8.29 -1.23 3.43
C PHE A 99 7.08 -1.12 2.50
N LYS A 100 6.74 0.10 2.07
CA LYS A 100 5.64 0.37 1.13
C LYS A 100 5.77 -0.43 -0.15
N MET A 101 6.97 -0.47 -0.73
CA MET A 101 7.22 -1.22 -1.96
C MET A 101 6.97 -2.72 -1.74
N LYS A 102 7.55 -3.31 -0.68
CA LYS A 102 7.35 -4.73 -0.33
C LYS A 102 5.88 -5.04 -0.04
N PHE A 103 5.21 -4.20 0.72
CA PHE A 103 3.80 -4.34 1.07
C PHE A 103 2.90 -4.28 -0.16
N ASN A 104 3.13 -3.31 -1.05
CA ASN A 104 2.37 -3.16 -2.29
C ASN A 104 2.56 -4.37 -3.20
N SER A 105 3.80 -4.87 -3.36
CA SER A 105 4.07 -6.07 -4.13
C SER A 105 3.38 -7.30 -3.54
N PHE A 106 3.36 -7.42 -2.20
CA PHE A 106 2.68 -8.52 -1.51
C PHE A 106 1.16 -8.47 -1.71
N ILE A 107 0.54 -7.29 -1.57
CA ILE A 107 -0.89 -7.12 -1.82
C ILE A 107 -1.23 -7.39 -3.28
N TRP A 108 -0.43 -6.89 -4.22
CA TRP A 108 -0.63 -7.16 -5.64
C TRP A 108 -0.53 -8.66 -5.97
N PHE A 109 0.43 -9.36 -5.36
CA PHE A 109 0.56 -10.80 -5.48
C PHE A 109 -0.65 -11.53 -4.87
N LEU A 110 -1.15 -11.08 -3.72
CA LEU A 110 -2.35 -11.66 -3.10
C LEU A 110 -3.60 -11.44 -3.94
N THR A 111 -3.80 -10.27 -4.53
CA THR A 111 -5.01 -9.98 -5.32
C THR A 111 -4.93 -10.53 -6.74
N THR A 112 -3.85 -10.23 -7.47
CA THR A 112 -3.67 -10.66 -8.86
C THR A 112 -3.26 -12.12 -8.93
N GLY A 113 -2.36 -12.56 -8.05
CA GLY A 113 -1.95 -13.96 -7.97
C GLY A 113 -3.10 -14.88 -7.57
N ALA A 114 -4.01 -14.43 -6.71
CA ALA A 114 -5.27 -15.14 -6.43
C ALA A 114 -6.12 -15.36 -7.69
N GLN A 115 -6.32 -14.30 -8.49
CA GLN A 115 -7.09 -14.38 -9.73
C GLN A 115 -6.43 -15.33 -10.75
N PHE A 116 -5.10 -15.24 -10.90
CA PHE A 116 -4.33 -16.17 -11.74
C PHE A 116 -4.38 -17.60 -11.22
N PHE A 117 -4.29 -17.81 -9.90
CA PHE A 117 -4.35 -19.14 -9.30
C PHE A 117 -5.69 -19.81 -9.57
N ILE A 118 -6.81 -19.07 -9.44
CA ILE A 118 -8.14 -19.57 -9.79
C ILE A 118 -8.21 -19.91 -11.29
N GLY A 119 -7.77 -19.01 -12.17
CA GLY A 119 -7.78 -19.24 -13.62
C GLY A 119 -6.90 -20.42 -14.05
N PHE A 120 -5.73 -20.59 -13.42
CA PHE A 120 -4.83 -21.71 -13.67
C PHE A 120 -5.39 -23.02 -13.14
N TRP A 121 -5.96 -23.03 -11.92
CA TRP A 121 -6.52 -24.22 -11.29
C TRP A 121 -7.79 -24.71 -12.01
N TYR A 122 -8.63 -23.79 -12.48
CA TYR A 122 -9.83 -24.10 -13.25
C TYR A 122 -9.61 -24.21 -14.76
N ARG A 123 -8.35 -24.14 -15.23
CA ARG A 123 -8.04 -24.30 -16.67
C ARG A 123 -8.55 -25.62 -17.25
N LYS A 124 -8.74 -26.67 -16.44
CA LYS A 124 -9.29 -27.98 -16.86
C LYS A 124 -10.83 -28.05 -16.89
N SER A 125 -11.54 -27.04 -16.38
CA SER A 125 -13.00 -27.00 -16.37
C SER A 125 -13.44 -25.86 -17.28
N ALA A 126 -13.93 -26.20 -18.48
CA ALA A 126 -14.52 -25.21 -19.38
C ALA A 126 -15.74 -24.55 -18.70
N VAL A 127 -15.56 -23.35 -18.14
CA VAL A 127 -16.65 -22.48 -17.68
C VAL A 127 -17.41 -21.87 -18.88
N PHE A 128 -16.96 -22.16 -20.10
CA PHE A 128 -17.71 -21.90 -21.31
C PHE A 128 -18.61 -23.09 -21.64
N TYR A 129 -19.79 -23.14 -21.02
CA TYR A 129 -20.94 -23.66 -21.75
C TYR A 129 -21.28 -22.60 -22.79
N LEU A 130 -20.80 -22.74 -24.03
CA LEU A 130 -21.50 -22.09 -25.13
C LEU A 130 -22.91 -22.69 -25.13
N PRO A 131 -23.99 -21.88 -25.00
CA PRO A 131 -25.30 -22.38 -25.35
C PRO A 131 -25.21 -22.90 -26.78
N ARG A 132 -25.55 -24.17 -26.97
CA ARG A 132 -25.51 -24.88 -28.26
C ARG A 132 -26.66 -24.42 -29.16
N ASP A 133 -27.40 -23.42 -28.73
CA ASP A 133 -28.69 -23.03 -29.22
C ASP A 133 -28.88 -21.53 -28.98
N GLY A 134 -28.82 -20.75 -30.05
CA GLY A 134 -29.62 -19.53 -30.05
C GLY A 134 -29.27 -18.41 -31.02
N LEU A 135 -28.01 -18.15 -31.41
CA LEU A 135 -27.70 -16.89 -32.13
C LEU A 135 -26.69 -17.00 -33.28
N VAL A 136 -26.42 -18.19 -33.79
CA VAL A 136 -25.75 -18.37 -35.11
C VAL A 136 -26.74 -18.86 -36.18
N GLN A 137 -27.98 -19.18 -35.80
CA GLN A 137 -28.99 -19.71 -36.73
C GLN A 137 -30.06 -18.70 -37.15
N GLN A 138 -29.94 -17.41 -36.78
CA GLN A 138 -30.97 -16.40 -37.09
C GLN A 138 -30.65 -15.48 -38.29
N HIS A 139 -29.48 -15.60 -38.92
CA HIS A 139 -29.14 -14.84 -40.14
C HIS A 139 -29.13 -15.68 -41.42
N GLY A 140 -29.53 -16.96 -41.36
CA GLY A 140 -29.63 -17.85 -42.52
C GLY A 140 -30.98 -17.82 -43.26
N SER A 141 -31.97 -17.10 -42.76
CA SER A 141 -33.36 -17.17 -43.24
C SER A 141 -33.73 -16.16 -44.33
N TYR A 142 -32.78 -15.38 -44.85
CA TYR A 142 -33.04 -14.44 -45.96
C TYR A 142 -32.65 -14.98 -47.35
N LEU A 143 -32.09 -16.19 -47.42
CA LEU A 143 -31.65 -16.80 -48.69
C LEU A 143 -32.66 -17.80 -49.28
N SER A 144 -33.90 -17.83 -48.77
CA SER A 144 -35.00 -18.68 -49.27
C SER A 144 -36.10 -17.90 -50.01
N LEU A 145 -35.86 -16.64 -50.40
CA LEU A 145 -36.79 -15.83 -51.21
C LEU A 145 -36.43 -15.77 -52.70
N LEU A 146 -35.70 -16.76 -53.22
CA LEU A 146 -35.69 -16.96 -54.68
C LEU A 146 -36.95 -17.75 -55.07
N PRO A 147 -37.85 -17.17 -55.88
CA PRO A 147 -39.02 -17.87 -56.38
C PRO A 147 -38.56 -19.06 -57.23
N ARG A 148 -38.96 -20.24 -56.78
CA ARG A 148 -38.99 -21.46 -57.59
C ARG A 148 -40.04 -21.27 -58.68
N GLN A 149 -39.62 -20.80 -59.85
CA GLN A 149 -40.38 -20.96 -61.09
C GLN A 149 -39.55 -21.84 -62.02
N VAL A 150 -40.12 -23.02 -62.29
CA VAL A 150 -39.70 -23.97 -63.30
C VAL A 150 -40.42 -23.58 -64.58
N LEU A 151 -39.66 -23.19 -65.61
CA LEU A 151 -39.78 -23.64 -67.01
C LEU A 151 -38.64 -23.04 -67.84
#